data_AF-A0A7W1UD10-F1
#
_entry.id   AF-A0A7W1UD10-F1
#
_cell.length_a   1.000
_cell.length_b   1.000
_cell.length_c   1.000
_cell.angle_alpha   90.00
_cell.angle_beta   90.00
_cell.angle_gamma   90.00
#
_symmetry.space_group_name_H-M   'P 1'
#
loop_
_entity.id
_entity.type
_entity.pdbx_description
1 polymer ?
#
loop_
_entity_poly.entity_id
_entity_poly.type
_entity_poly.pdbx_seq_one_letter_code
_entity_poly.pdbx_strand_id
1 'polypeptide(L)'
;RSVAQTGTLGEITVVALPCAWVYCEVGHHLLGKEAPKPSHPYFEWLQLYGSPEFAEVTRWMREVVDRCAKTAGRAEKARMEEAFLISSQYEWMFWDMAWREEKWPI
;
A
#
# COMPACT_ATOMS: atom_id res chain seq x y z
N ARG A 1 1.16 8.79 -19.91
CA ARG A 1 2.51 8.30 -19.51
C ARG A 1 2.42 7.93 -18.04
N SER A 2 3.07 6.86 -17.60
CA SER A 2 2.97 6.42 -16.20
C SER A 2 3.76 7.36 -15.27
N VAL A 3 3.42 7.36 -13.98
CA VAL A 3 4.16 8.12 -12.96
C VAL A 3 5.64 7.73 -12.95
N ALA A 4 5.97 6.45 -13.17
CA ALA A 4 7.35 5.99 -13.29
C ALA A 4 8.14 6.65 -14.45
N GLN A 5 7.47 7.12 -15.50
CA GLN A 5 8.12 7.75 -16.66
C GLN A 5 8.29 9.27 -16.51
N THR A 6 7.41 9.93 -15.74
CA THR A 6 7.30 11.40 -15.77
C THR A 6 7.13 12.06 -14.40
N GLY A 7 6.93 11.29 -13.34
CA GLY A 7 6.64 11.79 -12.00
C GLY A 7 7.91 12.16 -11.23
N THR A 8 7.72 12.97 -10.18
CA THR A 8 8.78 13.24 -9.20
C THR A 8 9.00 12.05 -8.27
N LEU A 9 10.05 12.09 -7.44
CA LEU A 9 10.26 11.09 -6.39
C LEU A 9 9.05 10.96 -5.46
N GLY A 10 8.39 12.08 -5.13
CA GLY A 10 7.19 12.10 -4.28
C GLY A 10 6.03 11.37 -4.95
N GLU A 11 5.79 11.65 -6.24
CA GLU A 11 4.76 10.99 -7.04
C GLU A 11 5.05 9.49 -7.20
N ILE A 12 6.30 9.10 -7.47
CA ILE A 12 6.67 7.68 -7.62
C ILE A 12 6.51 6.92 -6.29
N THR A 13 6.97 7.50 -5.19
CA THR A 13 6.91 6.83 -3.88
C THR A 13 5.47 6.68 -3.40
N VAL A 14 4.63 7.71 -3.59
CA VAL A 14 3.25 7.68 -3.11
C VAL A 14 2.36 6.70 -3.89
N VAL A 15 2.68 6.40 -5.15
CA VAL A 15 2.00 5.32 -5.91
C VAL A 15 2.20 3.96 -5.25
N ALA A 16 3.38 3.69 -4.69
CA ALA A 16 3.67 2.42 -4.03
C ALA A 16 3.21 2.39 -2.56
N LEU A 17 2.98 3.54 -1.93
CA LEU A 17 2.70 3.63 -0.49
C LEU A 17 1.44 2.87 -0.05
N PRO A 18 0.29 2.91 -0.77
CA PRO A 18 -0.89 2.14 -0.39
C PRO A 18 -0.63 0.64 -0.26
N CYS A 19 0.23 0.06 -1.09
CA CYS A 19 0.57 -1.37 -1.01
C CYS A 19 1.19 -1.72 0.35
N ALA A 20 2.20 -0.98 0.80
CA ALA A 20 2.79 -1.21 2.12
C ALA A 20 1.80 -0.87 3.25
N TRP A 21 1.12 0.28 3.15
CA TRP A 21 0.30 0.77 4.23
C TRP A 21 -0.97 -0.07 4.44
N VAL A 22 -1.75 -0.35 3.39
CA VAL A 22 -2.99 -1.14 3.49
C VAL A 22 -2.70 -2.53 4.05
N TYR A 23 -1.66 -3.21 3.55
CA TYR A 23 -1.31 -4.54 4.04
C TYR A 23 -0.85 -4.51 5.51
N CYS A 24 -0.09 -3.49 5.92
CA CYS A 24 0.31 -3.33 7.32
C CYS A 24 -0.91 -3.15 8.24
N GLU A 25 -1.87 -2.30 7.86
CA GLU A 25 -3.11 -2.10 8.63
C GLU A 25 -3.96 -3.38 8.69
N VAL A 26 -4.09 -4.11 7.57
CA VAL A 26 -4.81 -5.39 7.53
C VAL A 26 -4.14 -6.43 8.43
N GLY A 27 -2.81 -6.56 8.36
CA GLY A 27 -2.03 -7.46 9.20
C GLY A 27 -2.23 -7.17 10.69
N HIS A 28 -2.06 -5.92 11.10
CA HIS A 28 -2.28 -5.51 12.49
C HIS A 28 -3.73 -5.73 12.95
N HIS A 29 -4.71 -5.40 12.10
CA HIS A 29 -6.13 -5.58 12.43
C HIS A 29 -6.49 -7.05 12.64
N LEU A 30 -5.99 -7.95 11.78
CA LEU A 30 -6.27 -9.38 11.89
C LEU A 30 -5.55 -10.02 13.09
N LEU A 31 -4.27 -9.72 13.30
CA LEU A 31 -3.52 -10.21 14.47
C LEU A 31 -4.07 -9.67 15.80
N GLY A 32 -4.58 -8.45 15.81
CA GLY A 32 -5.22 -7.85 16.99
C GLY A 32 -6.53 -8.51 17.40
N LYS A 33 -7.18 -9.26 16.48
CA LYS A 33 -8.39 -10.04 16.78
C LYS A 33 -8.06 -11.43 17.30
N GLU A 34 -7.24 -12.17 16.57
CA GLU A 34 -6.85 -13.53 16.92
C GLU A 34 -5.47 -13.85 16.34
N ALA A 35 -4.58 -14.38 17.18
CA ALA A 35 -3.30 -14.88 16.72
C ALA A 35 -3.49 -16.19 15.94
N PRO A 36 -3.05 -16.28 14.67
CA PRO A 36 -3.21 -17.49 13.89
C PRO A 36 -2.36 -18.63 14.46
N LYS A 37 -2.88 -19.85 14.43
CA LYS A 37 -2.07 -21.05 14.72
C LYS A 37 -1.06 -21.29 13.59
N PRO A 38 0.11 -21.89 13.85
CA PRO A 38 1.08 -22.22 12.79
C PRO A 38 0.51 -23.10 11.66
N SER A 39 -0.54 -23.88 11.93
CA SER A 39 -1.23 -24.71 10.93
C SER A 39 -2.23 -23.94 10.05
N HIS A 40 -2.44 -22.64 10.29
CA HIS A 40 -3.37 -21.84 9.52
C HIS A 40 -2.78 -21.57 8.12
N PRO A 41 -3.56 -21.72 7.02
CA PRO A 41 -3.03 -21.59 5.66
C PRO A 41 -2.44 -20.22 5.35
N TYR A 42 -2.88 -19.18 6.08
CA TYR A 42 -2.38 -17.81 5.93
C TYR A 42 -1.43 -17.37 7.06
N PHE A 43 -0.88 -18.31 7.84
CA PHE A 43 -0.04 -17.98 9.00
C PHE A 43 1.15 -17.08 8.61
N GLU A 44 1.95 -17.48 7.62
CA GLU A 44 3.13 -16.72 7.19
C GLU A 44 2.76 -15.34 6.63
N TRP A 45 1.66 -15.27 5.87
CA TRP A 45 1.14 -14.01 5.33
C TRP A 45 0.79 -13.03 6.47
N LEU A 46 0.05 -13.51 7.48
CA LEU A 46 -0.32 -12.70 8.65
C LEU A 46 0.90 -12.29 9.47
N GLN A 47 1.87 -13.20 9.66
CA GLN A 47 3.10 -12.90 10.39
C GLN A 47 3.93 -11.84 9.67
N LEU A 48 4.02 -11.89 8.34
CA LEU A 48 4.75 -10.91 7.55
C LEU A 48 4.10 -9.52 7.64
N TYR A 49 2.83 -9.42 7.28
CA TYR A 49 2.18 -8.10 7.15
C TYR A 49 1.83 -7.46 8.48
N GLY A 50 1.70 -8.25 9.55
CA GLY A 50 1.58 -7.76 10.92
C GLY A 50 2.92 -7.65 11.66
N SER A 51 4.05 -7.85 10.98
CA SER A 51 5.37 -7.84 11.63
C SER A 51 5.85 -6.41 11.93
N PRO A 52 6.63 -6.22 13.00
CA PRO A 52 7.29 -4.94 13.27
C PRO A 52 8.18 -4.47 12.11
N GLU A 53 8.88 -5.40 11.45
CA GLU A 53 9.78 -5.11 10.32
C GLU A 53 9.01 -4.54 9.13
N PHE A 54 7.83 -5.09 8.81
CA PHE A 54 6.98 -4.56 7.74
C PHE A 54 6.37 -3.20 8.10
N ALA A 55 6.04 -2.99 9.39
CA ALA A 55 5.61 -1.69 9.89
C ALA A 55 6.70 -0.61 9.76
N GLU A 56 7.98 -0.96 9.95
CA GLU A 56 9.10 -0.05 9.71
C GLU A 56 9.24 0.34 8.22
N VAL A 57 9.03 -0.59 7.29
CA VAL A 57 9.01 -0.28 5.84
C VAL A 57 7.89 0.71 5.53
N THR A 58 6.69 0.46 6.03
CA THR A 58 5.54 1.37 5.86
C THR A 58 5.84 2.75 6.42
N ARG A 59 6.42 2.82 7.63
CA ARG A 59 6.81 4.10 8.27
C ARG A 59 7.84 4.85 7.43
N TRP A 60 8.89 4.16 6.98
CA TRP A 60 9.92 4.76 6.14
C TRP A 60 9.34 5.33 4.84
N MET A 61 8.44 4.61 4.16
CA MET A 61 7.78 5.11 2.95
C MET A 61 6.96 6.39 3.23
N ARG A 62 6.21 6.41 4.33
CA ARG A 62 5.46 7.61 4.76
C ARG A 62 6.39 8.79 5.00
N GLU A 63 7.51 8.58 5.67
CA GLU A 63 8.50 9.63 5.91
C GLU A 63 9.13 10.16 4.62
N VAL A 64 9.39 9.29 3.62
CA VAL A 64 9.86 9.74 2.29
C VAL A 64 8.82 10.63 1.63
N VAL A 65 7.55 10.20 1.61
CA VAL A 65 6.44 10.98 1.05
C VAL A 65 6.28 12.31 1.78
N ASP A 66 6.33 12.33 3.11
CA ASP A 66 6.24 13.54 3.92
C ASP A 66 7.39 14.52 3.63
N ARG A 67 8.62 14.01 3.45
CA ARG A 67 9.77 14.86 3.07
C ARG A 67 9.57 15.48 1.69
N CYS A 68 9.13 14.71 0.70
CA CYS A 68 8.82 15.25 -0.63
C CYS A 68 7.68 16.27 -0.59
N ALA A 69 6.61 15.97 0.15
CA ALA A 69 5.45 16.85 0.29
C ALA A 69 5.82 18.18 0.97
N LYS A 70 6.78 18.22 1.89
CA LYS A 70 7.20 19.49 2.53
C LYS A 70 7.72 20.52 1.54
N THR A 71 8.41 20.10 0.48
CA THR A 71 9.00 21.00 -0.53
C THR A 71 8.20 21.08 -1.81
N ALA A 72 7.24 20.17 -2.03
CA ALA A 72 6.39 20.12 -3.21
C ALA A 72 5.48 21.34 -3.34
N GLY A 73 5.31 21.81 -4.57
CA GLY A 73 4.32 22.84 -4.92
C GLY A 73 2.89 22.31 -4.86
N ARG A 74 1.89 23.21 -4.88
CA ARG A 74 0.46 22.83 -4.80
C ARG A 74 0.05 21.82 -5.88
N ALA A 75 0.50 22.01 -7.12
CA ALA A 75 0.15 21.13 -8.22
C ALA A 75 0.75 19.72 -8.08
N GLU A 76 1.96 19.60 -7.53
CA GLU A 76 2.60 18.31 -7.27
C GLU A 76 1.91 17.58 -6.12
N LYS A 77 1.58 18.29 -5.03
CA LYS A 77 0.81 17.73 -3.91
C LYS A 77 -0.53 17.15 -4.37
N ALA A 78 -1.25 17.87 -5.23
CA ALA A 78 -2.52 17.40 -5.78
C ALA A 78 -2.33 16.09 -6.58
N ARG A 79 -1.28 15.99 -7.40
CA ARG A 79 -0.97 14.74 -8.12
C ARG A 79 -0.55 13.61 -7.20
N MET A 80 0.20 13.91 -6.13
CA MET A 80 0.57 12.92 -5.12
C MET A 80 -0.67 12.36 -4.40
N GLU A 81 -1.60 13.23 -4.03
CA GLU A 81 -2.88 12.84 -3.39
C GLU A 81 -3.72 11.99 -4.34
N GLU A 82 -3.89 12.42 -5.59
CA GLU A 82 -4.61 11.65 -6.61
C GLU A 82 -3.98 10.26 -6.83
N ALA A 83 -2.64 10.19 -6.94
CA ALA A 83 -1.93 8.94 -7.09
C ALA A 83 -2.10 7.99 -5.89
N PHE A 84 -2.11 8.54 -4.67
CA PHE A 84 -2.40 7.77 -3.46
C PHE A 84 -3.81 7.17 -3.48
N LEU A 85 -4.81 7.98 -3.84
CA LEU A 85 -6.21 7.55 -3.89
C LEU A 85 -6.43 6.48 -4.96
N ILE A 86 -5.90 6.68 -6.16
CA ILE A 86 -5.99 5.70 -7.25
C ILE A 86 -5.33 4.38 -6.84
N SER A 87 -4.13 4.43 -6.28
CA SER A 87 -3.41 3.21 -5.88
C SER A 87 -4.13 2.49 -4.73
N SER A 88 -4.75 3.23 -3.81
CA SER A 88 -5.61 2.65 -2.76
C SER A 88 -6.87 1.98 -3.32
N GLN A 89 -7.48 2.56 -4.37
CA GLN A 89 -8.60 1.92 -5.07
C GLN A 89 -8.13 0.64 -5.77
N TYR A 90 -6.95 0.65 -6.38
CA TYR A 90 -6.38 -0.56 -6.98
C TYR A 90 -6.08 -1.65 -5.96
N GLU A 91 -5.65 -1.32 -4.74
CA GLU A 91 -5.52 -2.31 -3.66
C GLU A 91 -6.87 -2.96 -3.33
N TRP A 92 -7.94 -2.16 -3.20
CA TRP A 92 -9.27 -2.72 -2.99
C TRP A 92 -9.73 -3.61 -4.16
N MET A 93 -9.51 -3.16 -5.39
CA MET A 93 -9.82 -3.94 -6.60
C MET A 93 -8.97 -5.22 -6.68
N PHE A 94 -7.72 -5.20 -6.21
CA PHE A 94 -6.85 -6.36 -6.15
C PHE A 94 -7.41 -7.45 -5.22
N TRP A 95 -7.99 -7.05 -4.08
CA TRP A 95 -8.68 -7.98 -3.20
C TRP A 95 -9.98 -8.50 -3.83
N ASP A 96 -10.79 -7.63 -4.43
CA ASP A 96 -12.07 -8.00 -5.05
C ASP A 96 -11.86 -8.92 -6.26
N MET A 97 -10.86 -8.67 -7.10
CA MET A 97 -10.56 -9.50 -8.27
C MET A 97 -10.10 -10.91 -7.86
N ALA A 98 -9.32 -11.05 -6.78
CA ALA A 98 -8.91 -12.34 -6.26
C ALA A 98 -10.11 -13.10 -5.67
N TRP A 99 -11.01 -12.41 -4.98
CA TRP A 99 -12.24 -12.97 -4.44
C TRP A 99 -13.22 -13.44 -5.53
N ARG A 100 -13.32 -12.69 -6.63
CA ARG A 100 -14.19 -13.00 -7.76
C ARG A 100 -13.56 -13.94 -8.79
N GLU A 101 -12.28 -14.26 -8.61
CA GLU A 101 -11.46 -14.94 -9.62
C GLU A 101 -11.60 -14.27 -11.00
N GLU A 102 -11.45 -12.95 -11.02
CA GLU A 102 -11.67 -12.12 -12.21
C GLU A 102 -10.86 -12.64 -13.41
N LYS A 103 -11.49 -12.64 -14.58
CA LYS A 103 -10.89 -13.06 -15.84
C LYS A 103 -10.87 -11.90 -16.81
N TRP A 104 -9.94 -11.99 -17.74
CA TRP A 104 -9.91 -11.10 -18.90
C TRP A 104 -11.26 -11.13 -19.63
N PRO A 105 -11.84 -9.96 -19.96
CA PRO A 105 -13.09 -9.88 -20.70
C PRO A 105 -12.82 -10.05 -22.20
N ILE A 106 -12.34 -11.24 -22.59
CA ILE A 106 -11.99 -11.62 -23.97
C ILE A 106 -12.78 -12.82 -24.45
#